data_AF-A0A0Q7AW42-F1
#
_entry.id   AF-A0A0Q7AW42-F1
#
_cell.length_a   1.000
_cell.length_b   1.000
_cell.length_c   1.000
_cell.angle_alpha   90.00
_cell.angle_beta   90.00
_cell.angle_gamma   90.00
#
_symmetry.space_group_name_H-M   'P 1'
#
loop_
_entity.id
_entity.type
_entity.pdbx_description
1 polymer ?
#
loop_
_entity_poly.entity_id
_entity_poly.type
_entity_poly.pdbx_seq_one_letter_code
_entity_poly.pdbx_strand_id
1 'polypeptide(L)'
;MGALLAGCGGSGGDSSGNASLRVANATLTHASLDLLVNASSSAATAVASDTTSAYVTPASGSVTLQLNDAGSSTALATTVPTLTGGNHYTLLAYESGGAVKTVVLNEDYTLPTSGAAQLRVYDAAPEAGAIDIYVTDPSTDLATVSAPTVSLGSTTGNQTTSLLTYSPGTYRVRVTAAGSKTDLRADIPNVVLESQQIATVALTPTVGGSLMNGSTLIQQGTYSAARNTNTRVRLAGAVANGVTVAASTGSTPIDSGVSPTFGFAYTLVPAGSALNITVGGQSVGAPATALAAGADVTLLVYQDGGAAVASLIADDNRAPTDATTVKLRMLNGVTGGPGALTLTANNTPVGVATQPGAASGYASIAGSTNATAFGLVSSSVNIPAPTPSTSPLTANKVYSVLVGGTAAAPQLLIR
;
A
#
# COMPACT_ATOMS: atom_id res chain seq x y z
N MET A 1 57.75 28.75 43.37
CA MET A 1 56.50 29.53 43.25
C MET A 1 56.27 29.83 41.79
N GLY A 2 55.06 29.55 41.28
CA GLY A 2 54.65 29.87 39.90
C GLY A 2 54.27 28.65 39.08
N ALA A 3 53.19 27.96 39.46
CA ALA A 3 52.52 27.00 38.58
C ALA A 3 51.63 27.75 37.60
N LEU A 4 51.86 27.55 36.30
CA LEU A 4 51.02 28.04 35.21
C LEU A 4 49.74 27.19 35.14
N LEU A 5 48.58 27.77 35.45
CA LEU A 5 47.28 27.23 35.07
C LEU A 5 46.92 27.78 33.69
N ALA A 6 47.12 26.97 32.65
CA ALA A 6 46.50 27.16 31.35
C ALA A 6 45.03 26.70 31.44
N GLY A 7 44.12 27.66 31.50
CA GLY A 7 42.69 27.42 31.30
C GLY A 7 42.45 27.05 29.84
N CYS A 8 42.22 25.77 29.56
CA CYS A 8 41.70 25.32 28.29
C CYS A 8 40.22 25.75 28.20
N GLY A 9 39.95 26.72 27.33
CA GLY A 9 38.60 27.13 26.98
C GLY A 9 37.88 25.98 26.28
N GLY A 10 36.74 25.59 26.85
CA GLY A 10 35.85 24.59 26.26
C GLY A 10 35.24 25.09 24.95
N SER A 11 35.05 24.16 24.03
CA SER A 11 34.09 24.27 22.94
C SER A 11 33.37 22.93 22.83
N GLY A 12 32.62 22.61 23.88
CA GLY A 12 31.47 21.73 23.75
C GLY A 12 30.37 22.58 23.12
N GLY A 13 29.96 22.24 21.91
CA GLY A 13 28.77 22.84 21.31
C GLY A 13 27.56 22.35 22.09
N ASP A 14 27.16 23.10 23.13
CA ASP A 14 25.89 22.90 23.79
C ASP A 14 24.78 23.11 22.77
N SER A 15 24.11 22.04 22.36
CA SER A 15 22.76 22.14 21.76
C SER A 15 21.76 22.50 22.87
N SER A 16 21.97 23.61 23.57
CA SER A 16 21.11 24.09 24.65
C SER A 16 19.88 24.78 24.06
N GLY A 17 18.95 23.99 23.54
CA GLY A 17 17.68 24.47 23.03
C GLY A 17 16.69 23.34 22.73
N ASN A 18 15.43 23.70 22.58
CA ASN A 18 14.35 22.78 22.18
C ASN A 18 14.26 22.74 20.66
N ALA A 19 13.84 21.60 20.12
CA ALA A 19 13.36 21.50 18.74
C ALA A 19 11.85 21.80 18.69
N SER A 20 11.31 22.03 17.49
CA SER A 20 9.88 22.12 17.22
C SER A 20 9.45 20.85 16.47
N LEU A 21 8.50 20.09 17.00
CA LEU A 21 8.00 18.86 16.39
C LEU A 21 6.48 18.89 16.29
N ARG A 22 5.91 18.54 15.14
CA ARG A 22 4.47 18.27 14.99
C ARG A 22 4.22 16.87 14.48
N VAL A 23 3.04 16.32 14.73
CA VAL A 23 2.61 15.05 14.13
C VAL A 23 1.78 15.34 12.91
N ALA A 24 2.03 14.63 11.80
CA ALA A 24 1.08 14.51 10.70
C ALA A 24 0.49 13.10 10.72
N ASN A 25 -0.82 12.99 10.92
CA ASN A 25 -1.49 11.69 11.01
C ASN A 25 -2.00 11.26 9.62
N ALA A 26 -1.20 10.45 8.92
CA ALA A 26 -1.54 9.82 7.65
C ALA A 26 -1.90 8.32 7.79
N THR A 27 -2.26 7.87 8.99
CA THR A 27 -2.75 6.50 9.23
C THR A 27 -4.10 6.26 8.55
N LEU A 28 -4.49 5.00 8.37
CA LEU A 28 -5.69 4.60 7.61
C LEU A 28 -6.82 4.15 8.54
N THR A 29 -6.48 3.46 9.61
CA THR A 29 -7.41 2.79 10.52
C THR A 29 -7.48 3.46 11.89
N HIS A 30 -6.60 4.42 12.17
CA HIS A 30 -6.56 5.15 13.43
C HIS A 30 -7.18 6.55 13.28
N ALA A 31 -8.34 6.74 13.89
CA ALA A 31 -9.10 8.00 13.79
C ALA A 31 -8.33 9.21 14.36
N SER A 32 -7.56 8.99 15.43
CA SER A 32 -6.72 10.04 16.02
C SER A 32 -5.59 9.46 16.86
N LEU A 33 -4.45 10.15 16.90
CA LEU A 33 -3.26 9.72 17.61
C LEU A 33 -2.88 10.68 18.74
N ASP A 34 -2.29 10.12 19.81
CA ASP A 34 -1.54 10.87 20.82
C ASP A 34 -0.03 10.69 20.58
N LEU A 35 0.76 11.74 20.80
CA LEU A 35 2.22 11.69 20.83
C LEU A 35 2.70 11.84 22.27
N LEU A 36 3.50 10.89 22.74
CA LEU A 36 4.26 10.98 23.97
C LEU A 36 5.74 11.22 23.65
N VAL A 37 6.38 12.05 24.47
CA VAL A 37 7.81 12.39 24.35
C VAL A 37 8.52 11.89 25.61
N ASN A 38 9.56 11.06 25.46
CA ASN A 38 10.33 10.47 26.56
C ASN A 38 9.45 9.79 27.64
N ALA A 39 8.40 9.09 27.21
CA ALA A 39 7.40 8.45 28.10
C ALA A 39 6.70 9.40 29.09
N SER A 40 6.80 10.72 28.88
CA SER A 40 6.01 11.71 29.59
C SER A 40 4.60 11.83 28.98
N SER A 41 3.68 12.51 29.67
CA SER A 41 2.29 12.75 29.26
C SER A 41 2.15 13.17 27.79
N SER A 42 0.99 12.89 27.18
CA SER A 42 0.69 13.19 25.77
C SER A 42 1.00 14.65 25.40
N ALA A 43 2.11 14.86 24.69
CA ALA A 43 2.62 16.15 24.24
C ALA A 43 1.74 16.74 23.13
N ALA A 44 1.24 15.90 22.22
CA ALA A 44 0.14 16.22 21.32
C ALA A 44 -0.98 15.20 21.55
N THR A 45 -2.24 15.66 21.56
CA THR A 45 -3.41 14.82 21.84
C THR A 45 -4.42 14.86 20.71
N ALA A 46 -5.11 13.74 20.50
CA ALA A 46 -6.22 13.60 19.56
C ALA A 46 -5.95 14.17 18.16
N VAL A 47 -4.75 13.92 17.62
CA VAL A 47 -4.36 14.36 16.28
C VAL A 47 -5.16 13.56 15.27
N ALA A 48 -6.25 14.15 14.76
CA ALA A 48 -7.18 13.50 13.85
C ALA A 48 -6.48 13.03 12.55
N SER A 49 -6.99 11.95 11.95
CA SER A 49 -6.57 11.50 10.63
C SER A 49 -6.62 12.63 9.61
N ASP A 50 -5.63 12.67 8.71
CA ASP A 50 -5.49 13.67 7.64
C ASP A 50 -5.21 15.10 8.12
N THR A 51 -4.75 15.26 9.37
CA THR A 51 -4.40 16.56 9.97
C THR A 51 -3.02 16.56 10.60
N THR A 52 -2.60 17.74 11.06
CA THR A 52 -1.41 17.91 11.91
C THR A 52 -1.74 18.44 13.28
N SER A 53 -0.93 18.07 14.27
CA SER A 53 -0.91 18.76 15.57
C SER A 53 -0.32 20.17 15.46
N ALA A 54 -0.48 20.97 16.51
CA ALA A 54 0.43 22.09 16.76
C ALA A 54 1.86 21.58 17.02
N TYR A 55 2.85 22.46 16.92
CA TYR A 55 4.22 22.14 17.30
C TYR A 55 4.33 21.97 18.82
N VAL A 56 4.92 20.86 19.23
CA VAL A 56 5.43 20.60 20.57
C VAL A 56 6.92 20.88 20.60
N THR A 57 7.47 21.14 21.79
CA THR A 57 8.87 21.59 21.93
C THR A 57 9.74 20.61 22.70
N PRO A 58 10.07 19.41 22.16
CA PRO A 58 10.96 18.48 22.82
C PRO A 58 12.37 19.08 22.99
N ALA A 59 13.11 18.63 24.01
CA ALA A 59 14.53 18.97 24.13
C ALA A 59 15.30 18.47 22.90
N SER A 60 16.39 19.15 22.54
CA SER A 60 17.29 18.63 21.51
C SER A 60 18.08 17.40 22.01
N GLY A 61 18.70 16.69 21.07
CA GLY A 61 19.37 15.42 21.32
C GLY A 61 18.48 14.22 21.02
N SER A 62 18.82 13.08 21.62
CA SER A 62 18.06 11.84 21.44
C SER A 62 16.75 11.90 22.21
N VAL A 63 15.62 11.73 21.51
CA VAL A 63 14.28 11.84 22.09
C VAL A 63 13.46 10.62 21.70
N THR A 64 12.82 9.97 22.66
CA THR A 64 11.86 8.90 22.38
C THR A 64 10.51 9.50 22.01
N LEU A 65 10.02 9.21 20.81
CA LEU A 65 8.69 9.58 20.34
C LEU A 65 7.83 8.32 20.27
N GLN A 66 6.72 8.31 20.98
CA GLN A 66 5.78 7.19 20.99
C GLN A 66 4.41 7.66 20.53
N LEU A 67 3.79 6.92 19.60
CA LEU A 67 2.42 7.15 19.16
C LEU A 67 1.50 6.09 19.75
N ASN A 68 0.35 6.54 20.24
CA ASN A 68 -0.75 5.69 20.70
C ASN A 68 -2.03 6.11 19.96
N ASP A 69 -3.04 5.25 19.95
CA ASP A 69 -4.42 5.71 19.74
C ASP A 69 -4.79 6.72 20.83
N ALA A 70 -5.56 7.75 20.46
CA ALA A 70 -5.93 8.79 21.41
C ALA A 70 -6.62 8.21 22.66
N GLY A 71 -6.12 8.55 23.85
CA GLY A 71 -6.61 8.01 25.12
C GLY A 71 -6.20 6.57 25.44
N SER A 72 -5.42 5.91 24.58
CA SER A 72 -4.84 4.58 24.83
C SER A 72 -3.44 4.69 25.44
N SER A 73 -3.06 3.72 26.26
CA SER A 73 -1.70 3.56 26.77
C SER A 73 -0.84 2.59 25.93
N THR A 74 -1.43 1.91 24.95
CA THR A 74 -0.73 0.93 24.12
C THR A 74 0.03 1.63 23.00
N ALA A 75 1.34 1.40 22.95
CA ALA A 75 2.20 1.91 21.89
C ALA A 75 1.84 1.27 20.54
N LEU A 76 1.55 2.11 19.55
CA LEU A 76 1.42 1.73 18.15
C LEU A 76 2.78 1.76 17.45
N ALA A 77 3.59 2.79 17.74
CA ALA A 77 4.93 2.95 17.21
C ALA A 77 5.82 3.73 18.18
N THR A 78 7.09 3.36 18.25
CA THR A 78 8.11 4.08 19.02
C THR A 78 9.35 4.29 18.16
N THR A 79 9.85 5.53 18.12
CA THR A 79 11.08 5.90 17.40
C THR A 79 11.96 6.79 18.28
N VAL A 80 13.27 6.78 18.03
CA VAL A 80 14.25 7.53 18.83
C VAL A 80 15.13 8.38 17.91
N PRO A 81 14.60 9.46 17.30
CA PRO A 81 15.40 10.38 16.50
C PRO A 81 16.34 11.22 17.36
N THR A 82 17.39 11.73 16.73
CA THR A 82 18.17 12.85 17.25
C THR A 82 17.63 14.14 16.66
N LEU A 83 17.12 15.03 17.51
CA LEU A 83 16.58 16.33 17.10
C LEU A 83 17.61 17.43 17.36
N THR A 84 17.84 18.29 16.38
CA THR A 84 18.66 19.49 16.56
C THR A 84 17.81 20.64 17.10
N GLY A 85 18.28 21.33 18.15
CA GLY A 85 17.59 22.48 18.73
C GLY A 85 17.49 23.64 17.74
N GLY A 86 16.37 24.37 17.78
CA GLY A 86 16.04 25.43 16.82
C GLY A 86 15.44 24.95 15.50
N ASN A 87 15.48 23.65 15.21
CA ASN A 87 14.90 23.09 13.99
C ASN A 87 13.44 22.64 14.18
N HIS A 88 12.69 22.63 13.08
CA HIS A 88 11.32 22.18 12.88
C HIS A 88 11.29 20.82 12.20
N TYR A 89 10.41 19.96 12.71
CA TYR A 89 10.22 18.61 12.21
C TYR A 89 8.74 18.25 12.15
N THR A 90 8.39 17.41 11.19
CA THR A 90 7.12 16.67 11.16
C THR A 90 7.39 15.19 11.40
N LEU A 91 6.79 14.61 12.44
CA LEU A 91 6.62 13.17 12.59
C LEU A 91 5.43 12.72 11.74
N LEU A 92 5.69 12.23 10.54
CA LEU A 92 4.65 11.64 9.70
C LEU A 92 4.38 10.22 10.17
N ALA A 93 3.16 9.99 10.68
CA ALA A 93 2.64 8.68 11.05
C ALA A 93 1.85 8.10 9.88
N TYR A 94 2.08 6.84 9.52
CA TYR A 94 1.39 6.16 8.43
C TYR A 94 1.28 4.66 8.72
N GLU A 95 0.52 3.91 7.92
CA GLU A 95 0.41 2.46 8.06
C GLU A 95 1.10 1.73 6.90
N SER A 96 1.75 0.62 7.22
CA SER A 96 2.32 -0.32 6.25
C SER A 96 2.27 -1.71 6.86
N GLY A 97 1.67 -2.65 6.14
CA GLY A 97 1.52 -4.03 6.61
C GLY A 97 0.74 -4.21 7.91
N GLY A 98 -0.24 -3.34 8.17
CA GLY A 98 -1.10 -3.40 9.36
C GLY A 98 -0.45 -2.87 10.64
N ALA A 99 0.72 -2.23 10.53
CA ALA A 99 1.39 -1.57 11.65
C ALA A 99 1.57 -0.07 11.36
N VAL A 100 1.47 0.74 12.41
CA VAL A 100 1.85 2.15 12.35
C VAL A 100 3.37 2.25 12.24
N LYS A 101 3.82 3.05 11.29
CA LYS A 101 5.21 3.44 11.08
C LYS A 101 5.33 4.96 11.17
N THR A 102 6.54 5.42 11.42
CA THR A 102 6.83 6.85 11.52
C THR A 102 8.06 7.23 10.72
N VAL A 103 8.06 8.43 10.15
CA VAL A 103 9.27 9.11 9.67
C VAL A 103 9.32 10.52 10.23
N VAL A 104 10.52 10.97 10.60
CA VAL A 104 10.78 12.37 10.95
C VAL A 104 11.26 13.11 9.70
N LEU A 105 10.51 14.12 9.29
CA LEU A 105 10.80 14.99 8.14
C LEU A 105 11.34 16.33 8.65
N ASN A 106 12.51 16.75 8.15
CA ASN A 106 13.05 18.08 8.38
C ASN A 106 12.21 19.15 7.69
N GLU A 107 12.03 20.30 8.34
CA GLU A 107 11.29 21.47 7.85
C GLU A 107 12.10 22.78 7.90
N ASP A 108 13.43 22.73 7.93
CA ASP A 108 14.29 23.92 7.81
C ASP A 108 15.20 23.82 6.60
N TYR A 109 14.60 23.78 5.41
CA TYR A 109 15.34 24.03 4.19
C TYR A 109 15.44 25.54 3.96
N THR A 110 16.59 25.97 3.42
CA THR A 110 16.79 27.34 2.95
C THR A 110 15.73 27.67 1.90
N LEU A 111 14.93 28.70 2.16
CA LEU A 111 13.87 29.12 1.24
C LEU A 111 14.47 29.50 -0.13
N PRO A 112 13.79 29.18 -1.24
CA PRO A 112 14.22 29.61 -2.56
C PRO A 112 14.09 31.13 -2.70
N THR A 113 14.71 31.69 -3.73
CA THR A 113 14.61 33.14 -4.01
C THR A 113 13.18 33.55 -4.34
N SER A 114 12.86 34.83 -4.15
CA SER A 114 11.57 35.39 -4.57
C SER A 114 11.27 35.06 -6.04
N GLY A 115 10.02 34.68 -6.32
CA GLY A 115 9.57 34.21 -7.64
C GLY A 115 9.84 32.74 -7.92
N ALA A 116 10.41 31.98 -6.97
CA ALA A 116 10.62 30.55 -7.08
C ALA A 116 9.98 29.80 -5.91
N ALA A 117 9.65 28.53 -6.13
CA ALA A 117 9.22 27.57 -5.12
C ALA A 117 10.00 26.26 -5.32
N GLN A 118 10.00 25.37 -4.33
CA GLN A 118 10.61 24.06 -4.46
C GLN A 118 9.65 22.94 -4.05
N LEU A 119 9.78 21.79 -4.70
CA LEU A 119 9.05 20.58 -4.37
C LEU A 119 9.99 19.39 -4.35
N ARG A 120 9.78 18.50 -3.39
CA ARG A 120 10.34 17.14 -3.39
C ARG A 120 9.25 16.12 -3.11
N VAL A 121 9.54 14.86 -3.40
CA VAL A 121 8.71 13.72 -3.03
C VAL A 121 9.44 12.88 -1.98
N TYR A 122 8.71 12.50 -0.93
CA TYR A 122 9.13 11.50 0.03
C TYR A 122 8.27 10.24 -0.16
N ASP A 123 8.88 9.15 -0.59
CA ASP A 123 8.22 7.85 -0.76
C ASP A 123 8.35 7.02 0.52
N ALA A 124 7.26 6.92 1.26
CA ALA A 124 7.11 6.03 2.42
C ALA A 124 6.36 4.73 2.08
N ALA A 125 6.18 4.41 0.80
CA ALA A 125 5.50 3.20 0.34
C ALA A 125 6.35 2.38 -0.65
N PRO A 126 7.56 1.94 -0.23
CA PRO A 126 8.45 1.15 -1.08
C PRO A 126 7.81 -0.18 -1.55
N GLU A 127 6.79 -0.66 -0.83
CA GLU A 127 6.01 -1.85 -1.19
C GLU A 127 5.25 -1.72 -2.51
N ALA A 128 4.98 -0.50 -2.99
CA ALA A 128 4.45 -0.31 -4.33
C ALA A 128 5.44 -0.78 -5.41
N GLY A 129 6.74 -0.87 -5.11
CA GLY A 129 7.79 -1.17 -6.08
C GLY A 129 8.26 0.07 -6.83
N ALA A 130 8.99 -0.11 -7.94
CA ALA A 130 9.52 1.01 -8.71
C ALA A 130 8.40 1.91 -9.28
N ILE A 131 8.59 3.23 -9.16
CA ILE A 131 7.61 4.24 -9.56
C ILE A 131 8.19 5.34 -10.45
N ASP A 132 7.33 5.88 -11.30
CA ASP A 132 7.56 7.09 -12.07
C ASP A 132 6.67 8.21 -11.53
N ILE A 133 7.26 9.38 -11.28
CA ILE A 133 6.58 10.54 -10.71
C ILE A 133 6.54 11.65 -11.77
N TYR A 134 5.35 12.20 -11.98
CA TYR A 134 5.08 13.27 -12.93
C TYR A 134 4.53 14.47 -12.18
N VAL A 135 5.24 15.60 -12.26
CA VAL A 135 4.79 16.90 -11.75
C VAL A 135 4.49 17.78 -12.96
N THR A 136 3.21 18.09 -13.17
CA THR A 136 2.74 18.79 -14.37
C THR A 136 1.70 19.84 -14.02
N ASP A 137 1.37 20.72 -14.97
CA ASP A 137 0.14 21.51 -14.89
C ASP A 137 -1.10 20.59 -14.71
N PRO A 138 -2.11 20.98 -13.92
CA PRO A 138 -3.25 20.13 -13.60
C PRO A 138 -4.04 19.61 -14.79
N SER A 139 -4.11 20.40 -15.87
CA SER A 139 -4.82 20.08 -17.11
C SER A 139 -4.03 19.21 -18.09
N THR A 140 -2.75 18.93 -17.82
CA THR A 140 -1.91 18.14 -18.72
C THR A 140 -2.38 16.69 -18.79
N ASP A 141 -2.64 16.18 -19.99
CA ASP A 141 -2.87 14.74 -20.19
C ASP A 141 -1.58 13.95 -19.96
N LEU A 142 -1.61 13.00 -19.03
CA LEU A 142 -0.46 12.18 -18.67
C LEU A 142 0.07 11.40 -19.89
N ALA A 143 -0.83 10.95 -20.78
CA ALA A 143 -0.46 10.18 -21.96
C ALA A 143 0.47 10.96 -22.92
N THR A 144 0.39 12.29 -22.92
CA THR A 144 1.22 13.16 -23.76
C THR A 144 2.58 13.52 -23.17
N VAL A 145 2.82 13.20 -21.89
CA VAL A 145 4.08 13.53 -21.22
C VAL A 145 5.19 12.59 -21.69
N SER A 146 6.31 13.12 -22.16
CA SER A 146 7.38 12.32 -22.77
C SER A 146 8.16 11.48 -21.74
N ALA A 147 8.47 12.03 -20.57
CA ALA A 147 9.27 11.40 -19.54
C ALA A 147 8.77 11.76 -18.12
N PRO A 148 9.00 10.91 -17.12
CA PRO A 148 8.76 11.27 -15.73
C PRO A 148 9.65 12.42 -15.29
N THR A 149 9.16 13.21 -14.33
CA THR A 149 9.96 14.24 -13.65
C THR A 149 11.08 13.59 -12.85
N VAL A 150 10.78 12.46 -12.20
CA VAL A 150 11.74 11.64 -11.46
C VAL A 150 11.25 10.18 -11.41
N SER A 151 12.17 9.24 -11.44
CA SER A 151 11.90 7.81 -11.26
C SER A 151 12.60 7.32 -10.00
N LEU A 152 11.90 6.51 -9.21
CA LEU A 152 12.45 5.86 -8.03
C LEU A 152 12.48 4.34 -8.26
N GLY A 153 13.64 3.74 -8.02
CA GLY A 153 13.82 2.29 -8.15
C GLY A 153 13.11 1.52 -7.04
N SER A 154 12.97 0.20 -7.21
CA SER A 154 12.42 -0.66 -6.15
C SER A 154 13.44 -0.79 -5.01
N THR A 155 13.01 -0.48 -3.78
CA THR A 155 13.81 -0.59 -2.56
C THR A 155 12.96 -1.24 -1.46
N THR A 156 13.58 -1.60 -0.33
CA THR A 156 12.86 -2.05 0.88
C THR A 156 12.62 -0.93 1.89
N GLY A 157 13.34 0.19 1.75
CA GLY A 157 13.24 1.37 2.61
C GLY A 157 12.71 2.59 1.87
N ASN A 158 12.27 3.57 2.64
CA ASN A 158 11.75 4.85 2.14
C ASN A 158 12.80 5.60 1.31
N GLN A 159 12.32 6.40 0.35
CA GLN A 159 13.17 7.20 -0.54
C GLN A 159 12.77 8.66 -0.49
N THR A 160 13.69 9.57 -0.81
CA THR A 160 13.40 11.00 -0.97
C THR A 160 14.06 11.50 -2.23
N THR A 161 13.34 12.32 -2.99
CA THR A 161 13.93 13.01 -4.15
C THR A 161 14.71 14.23 -3.68
N SER A 162 15.53 14.79 -4.56
CA SER A 162 16.05 16.15 -4.40
C SER A 162 14.91 17.17 -4.43
N LEU A 163 15.18 18.36 -3.90
CA LEU A 163 14.34 19.53 -4.10
C LEU A 163 14.52 20.01 -5.54
N LEU A 164 13.42 20.08 -6.28
CA LEU A 164 13.36 20.62 -7.63
C LEU A 164 12.68 21.99 -7.58
N THR A 165 13.19 22.94 -8.35
CA THR A 165 12.67 24.31 -8.40
C THR A 165 11.54 24.42 -9.42
N TYR A 166 10.48 25.11 -9.03
CA TYR A 166 9.30 25.41 -9.84
C TYR A 166 8.97 26.89 -9.76
N SER A 167 8.20 27.40 -10.72
CA SER A 167 7.54 28.70 -10.58
C SER A 167 6.36 28.57 -9.61
N PRO A 168 5.96 29.66 -8.93
CA PRO A 168 4.71 29.67 -8.17
C PRO A 168 3.52 29.31 -9.06
N GLY A 169 2.63 28.44 -8.59
CA GLY A 169 1.53 27.89 -9.37
C GLY A 169 0.85 26.71 -8.70
N THR A 170 -0.11 26.11 -9.39
CA THR A 170 -0.73 24.84 -8.97
C THR A 170 -0.25 23.73 -9.87
N TYR A 171 0.11 22.60 -9.27
CA TYR A 171 0.63 21.43 -9.95
C TYR A 171 -0.21 20.20 -9.58
N ARG A 172 -0.22 19.22 -10.48
CA ARG A 172 -0.74 17.88 -10.22
C ARG A 172 0.42 16.91 -10.18
N VAL A 173 0.49 16.12 -9.11
CA VAL A 173 1.51 15.08 -8.95
C VAL A 173 0.85 13.72 -9.16
N ARG A 174 1.25 13.04 -10.23
CA ARG A 174 0.78 11.68 -10.58
C ARG A 174 1.93 10.69 -10.41
N VAL A 175 1.63 9.55 -9.83
CA VAL A 175 2.59 8.47 -9.60
C VAL A 175 2.09 7.22 -10.30
N THR A 176 2.95 6.62 -11.11
CA THR A 176 2.63 5.39 -11.84
C THR A 176 3.64 4.29 -11.53
N ALA A 177 3.33 3.05 -11.90
CA ALA A 177 4.38 2.04 -12.00
C ALA A 177 5.47 2.49 -12.97
N ALA A 178 6.72 2.15 -12.67
CA ALA A 178 7.84 2.46 -13.56
C ALA A 178 7.59 1.90 -14.97
N GLY A 179 7.72 2.77 -15.98
CA GLY A 179 7.55 2.42 -17.39
C GLY A 179 6.10 2.24 -17.87
N SER A 180 5.09 2.47 -17.02
CA SER A 180 3.68 2.27 -17.39
C SER A 180 2.78 3.39 -16.88
N LYS A 181 2.43 4.33 -17.77
CA LYS A 181 1.52 5.45 -17.45
C LYS A 181 0.06 5.03 -17.18
N THR A 182 -0.31 3.82 -17.58
CA THR A 182 -1.66 3.27 -17.38
C THR A 182 -1.85 2.60 -16.02
N ASP A 183 -0.75 2.29 -15.31
CA ASP A 183 -0.80 1.79 -13.93
C ASP A 183 -0.64 2.98 -12.96
N LEU A 184 -1.72 3.74 -12.79
CA LEU A 184 -1.78 4.89 -11.89
C LEU A 184 -1.90 4.42 -10.43
N ARG A 185 -0.97 4.85 -9.59
CA ARG A 185 -0.85 4.44 -8.18
C ARG A 185 -1.23 5.52 -7.19
N ALA A 186 -1.00 6.78 -7.53
CA ALA A 186 -1.48 7.94 -6.77
C ALA A 186 -1.70 9.14 -7.68
N ASP A 187 -2.60 10.02 -7.25
CA ASP A 187 -2.93 11.27 -7.94
C ASP A 187 -3.24 12.37 -6.93
N ILE A 188 -2.39 13.39 -6.87
CA ILE A 188 -2.50 14.55 -6.00
C ILE A 188 -2.83 15.75 -6.89
N PRO A 189 -4.12 16.14 -7.01
CA PRO A 189 -4.58 17.02 -8.08
C PRO A 189 -4.19 18.49 -7.89
N ASN A 190 -3.99 18.95 -6.65
CA ASN A 190 -3.90 20.37 -6.30
C ASN A 190 -2.72 20.64 -5.34
N VAL A 191 -1.49 20.52 -5.84
CA VAL A 191 -0.29 20.95 -5.12
C VAL A 191 -0.03 22.43 -5.42
N VAL A 192 -0.40 23.31 -4.50
CA VAL A 192 -0.19 24.75 -4.63
C VAL A 192 1.19 25.12 -4.09
N LEU A 193 1.97 25.83 -4.90
CA LEU A 193 3.29 26.35 -4.55
C LEU A 193 3.27 27.88 -4.68
N GLU A 194 3.52 28.59 -3.59
CA GLU A 194 3.69 30.04 -3.59
C GLU A 194 5.17 30.43 -3.62
N SER A 195 5.44 31.71 -3.91
CA SER A 195 6.80 32.24 -3.90
C SER A 195 7.46 32.01 -2.53
N GLN A 196 8.69 31.51 -2.55
CA GLN A 196 9.50 31.14 -1.39
C GLN A 196 8.96 29.95 -0.58
N GLN A 197 8.04 29.15 -1.13
CA GLN A 197 7.59 27.92 -0.47
C GLN A 197 8.42 26.70 -0.84
N ILE A 198 8.48 25.76 0.10
CA ILE A 198 9.04 24.43 -0.08
C ILE A 198 7.97 23.41 0.30
N ALA A 199 7.63 22.53 -0.64
CA ALA A 199 6.66 21.46 -0.44
C ALA A 199 7.36 20.08 -0.40
N THR A 200 6.93 19.24 0.53
CA THR A 200 7.19 17.80 0.50
C THR A 200 5.89 17.08 0.19
N VAL A 201 5.82 16.42 -0.97
CA VAL A 201 4.75 15.47 -1.24
C VAL A 201 5.13 14.13 -0.62
N ALA A 202 4.40 13.71 0.41
CA ALA A 202 4.63 12.41 1.04
C ALA A 202 3.67 11.37 0.46
N LEU A 203 4.22 10.26 -0.04
CA LEU A 203 3.48 9.11 -0.51
C LEU A 203 3.47 8.04 0.58
N THR A 204 2.30 7.59 0.98
CA THR A 204 2.15 6.54 2.02
C THR A 204 1.38 5.35 1.46
N PRO A 205 1.55 4.14 2.02
CA PRO A 205 0.88 2.97 1.50
C PRO A 205 -0.63 3.03 1.59
N THR A 206 -1.27 2.20 0.79
CA THR A 206 -2.67 1.82 0.93
C THR A 206 -2.75 0.34 1.35
N VAL A 207 -3.96 -0.15 1.62
CA VAL A 207 -4.16 -1.51 2.15
C VAL A 207 -3.76 -2.62 1.17
N GLY A 208 -3.90 -2.42 -0.15
CA GLY A 208 -3.63 -3.44 -1.18
C GLY A 208 -2.14 -3.68 -1.46
N GLY A 209 -1.28 -2.72 -1.13
CA GLY A 209 0.17 -2.83 -1.29
C GLY A 209 0.75 -2.35 -2.62
N SER A 210 -0.05 -1.85 -3.57
CA SER A 210 0.52 -1.14 -4.74
C SER A 210 -0.06 0.23 -5.04
N LEU A 211 -1.28 0.53 -4.61
CA LEU A 211 -1.75 1.92 -4.60
C LEU A 211 -1.08 2.70 -3.47
N MET A 212 -0.98 4.01 -3.62
CA MET A 212 -0.38 4.90 -2.64
C MET A 212 -1.36 6.05 -2.37
N ASN A 213 -1.39 6.52 -1.13
CA ASN A 213 -1.99 7.80 -0.77
C ASN A 213 -0.96 8.91 -0.97
N GLY A 214 -1.44 10.13 -1.22
CA GLY A 214 -0.61 11.33 -1.23
C GLY A 214 -0.94 12.27 -0.08
N SER A 215 0.01 13.14 0.23
CA SER A 215 -0.21 14.35 1.02
C SER A 215 0.82 15.40 0.63
N THR A 216 0.49 16.68 0.83
CA THR A 216 1.41 17.79 0.64
C THR A 216 1.68 18.43 1.99
N LEU A 217 2.95 18.57 2.34
CA LEU A 217 3.44 19.28 3.51
C LEU A 217 4.19 20.53 3.06
N ILE A 218 3.63 21.71 3.28
CA ILE A 218 4.37 22.96 3.14
C ILE A 218 5.26 23.11 4.38
N GLN A 219 6.53 23.42 4.14
CA GLN A 219 7.50 23.67 5.20
C GLN A 219 6.96 24.66 6.23
N GLN A 220 6.89 24.23 7.50
CA GLN A 220 6.37 24.99 8.65
C GLN A 220 4.93 25.50 8.45
N GLY A 221 4.22 24.96 7.47
CA GLY A 221 2.93 25.45 7.00
C GLY A 221 1.92 24.33 6.87
N THR A 222 0.97 24.48 5.95
CA THR A 222 -0.18 23.59 5.82
C THR A 222 0.20 22.15 5.47
N TYR A 223 -0.50 21.19 6.09
CA TYR A 223 -0.59 19.81 5.63
C TYR A 223 -1.92 19.59 4.91
N SER A 224 -1.90 18.92 3.76
CA SER A 224 -3.10 18.60 2.97
C SER A 224 -3.03 17.17 2.49
N ALA A 225 -3.93 16.32 3.01
CA ALA A 225 -4.05 14.95 2.55
C ALA A 225 -4.71 14.87 1.16
N ALA A 226 -4.26 13.90 0.37
CA ALA A 226 -4.81 13.54 -0.94
C ALA A 226 -4.91 12.01 -1.01
N ARG A 227 -5.90 11.45 -0.30
CA ARG A 227 -6.12 10.01 -0.24
C ARG A 227 -6.51 9.46 -1.61
N ASN A 228 -6.02 8.27 -1.91
CA ASN A 228 -6.40 7.58 -3.13
C ASN A 228 -7.84 7.09 -3.01
N THR A 229 -8.70 7.48 -3.94
CA THR A 229 -10.14 7.14 -3.95
C THR A 229 -10.47 5.98 -4.89
N ASN A 230 -9.46 5.26 -5.38
CA ASN A 230 -9.62 4.16 -6.32
C ASN A 230 -9.39 2.81 -5.65
N THR A 231 -9.86 1.77 -6.31
CA THR A 231 -9.64 0.35 -5.99
C THR A 231 -9.12 -0.33 -7.25
N ARG A 232 -8.27 -1.35 -7.10
CA ARG A 232 -7.86 -2.21 -8.21
C ARG A 232 -8.60 -3.54 -8.11
N VAL A 233 -9.27 -3.95 -9.20
CA VAL A 233 -10.09 -5.17 -9.25
C VAL A 233 -9.57 -6.10 -10.33
N ARG A 234 -9.45 -7.40 -10.05
CA ARG A 234 -9.29 -8.45 -11.08
C ARG A 234 -10.39 -9.50 -10.96
N LEU A 235 -10.69 -10.18 -12.06
CA LEU A 235 -11.71 -11.23 -12.10
C LEU A 235 -11.10 -12.63 -11.93
N ALA A 236 -11.72 -13.46 -11.11
CA ALA A 236 -11.50 -14.90 -11.06
C ALA A 236 -12.85 -15.59 -11.28
N GLY A 237 -12.99 -16.38 -12.34
CA GLY A 237 -14.24 -17.07 -12.69
C GLY A 237 -14.06 -18.58 -12.62
N ALA A 238 -14.80 -19.27 -11.76
CA ALA A 238 -14.76 -20.71 -11.55
C ALA A 238 -16.19 -21.28 -11.46
N VAL A 239 -16.90 -21.23 -12.57
CA VAL A 239 -18.26 -21.74 -12.76
C VAL A 239 -18.23 -22.96 -13.70
N ALA A 240 -19.24 -23.82 -13.63
CA ALA A 240 -19.28 -25.06 -14.40
C ALA A 240 -19.49 -24.82 -15.91
N ASN A 241 -19.26 -25.87 -16.70
CA ASN A 241 -19.59 -25.97 -18.12
C ASN A 241 -18.85 -25.00 -19.06
N GLY A 242 -17.73 -24.40 -18.63
CA GLY A 242 -16.91 -23.59 -19.54
C GLY A 242 -17.64 -22.37 -20.10
N VAL A 243 -18.51 -21.75 -19.30
CA VAL A 243 -19.24 -20.54 -19.72
C VAL A 243 -18.39 -19.29 -19.49
N THR A 244 -18.64 -18.24 -20.27
CA THR A 244 -17.98 -16.94 -20.10
C THR A 244 -18.43 -16.27 -18.81
N VAL A 245 -17.46 -15.83 -18.01
CA VAL A 245 -17.65 -14.93 -16.87
C VAL A 245 -17.11 -13.57 -17.28
N ALA A 246 -17.88 -12.51 -17.05
CA ALA A 246 -17.45 -11.15 -17.32
C ALA A 246 -17.86 -10.20 -16.18
N ALA A 247 -17.05 -9.18 -15.93
CA ALA A 247 -17.33 -8.14 -14.96
C ALA A 247 -16.99 -6.74 -15.50
N SER A 248 -17.76 -5.74 -15.07
CA SER A 248 -17.50 -4.33 -15.35
C SER A 248 -17.95 -3.43 -14.20
N THR A 249 -17.48 -2.19 -14.19
CA THR A 249 -18.04 -1.09 -13.38
C THR A 249 -18.51 0.01 -14.31
N GLY A 250 -19.82 0.26 -14.38
CA GLY A 250 -20.38 1.15 -15.40
C GLY A 250 -19.92 0.74 -16.81
N SER A 251 -19.23 1.63 -17.52
CA SER A 251 -18.64 1.40 -18.85
C SER A 251 -17.22 0.83 -18.83
N THR A 252 -16.58 0.71 -17.66
CA THR A 252 -15.19 0.24 -17.53
C THR A 252 -15.18 -1.28 -17.39
N PRO A 253 -14.70 -2.04 -18.41
CA PRO A 253 -14.57 -3.49 -18.30
C PRO A 253 -13.50 -3.83 -17.27
N ILE A 254 -13.79 -4.80 -16.38
CA ILE A 254 -12.79 -5.35 -15.47
C ILE A 254 -12.04 -6.46 -16.20
N ASP A 255 -12.75 -7.52 -16.61
CA ASP A 255 -12.22 -8.63 -17.40
C ASP A 255 -13.37 -9.51 -17.93
N SER A 256 -13.07 -10.38 -18.89
CA SER A 256 -13.97 -11.43 -19.36
C SER A 256 -13.21 -12.67 -19.83
N GLY A 257 -13.66 -13.87 -19.45
CA GLY A 257 -13.01 -15.11 -19.88
C GLY A 257 -13.87 -16.36 -19.70
N VAL A 258 -13.51 -17.43 -20.39
CA VAL A 258 -14.16 -18.74 -20.28
C VAL A 258 -13.69 -19.45 -19.01
N SER A 259 -14.63 -19.97 -18.21
CA SER A 259 -14.30 -20.58 -16.93
C SER A 259 -13.63 -21.97 -17.05
N PRO A 260 -12.64 -22.32 -16.19
CA PRO A 260 -12.02 -21.44 -15.21
C PRO A 260 -11.11 -20.39 -15.85
N THR A 261 -11.25 -19.16 -15.39
CA THR A 261 -10.45 -18.01 -15.83
C THR A 261 -9.93 -17.25 -14.61
N PHE A 262 -8.72 -16.70 -14.73
CA PHE A 262 -8.15 -15.82 -13.72
C PHE A 262 -7.43 -14.68 -14.44
N GLY A 263 -7.87 -13.44 -14.22
CA GLY A 263 -7.32 -12.25 -14.87
C GLY A 263 -5.86 -12.01 -14.53
N PHE A 264 -5.07 -11.53 -15.50
CA PHE A 264 -3.66 -11.20 -15.31
C PHE A 264 -3.47 -9.82 -14.67
N ALA A 265 -4.24 -8.84 -15.14
CA ALA A 265 -4.12 -7.46 -14.71
C ALA A 265 -5.23 -7.10 -13.73
N TYR A 266 -4.94 -6.11 -12.90
CA TYR A 266 -6.00 -5.41 -12.19
C TYR A 266 -6.44 -4.20 -13.01
N THR A 267 -7.73 -3.92 -12.96
CA THR A 267 -8.36 -2.73 -13.52
C THR A 267 -8.58 -1.73 -12.39
N LEU A 268 -8.08 -0.51 -12.57
CA LEU A 268 -8.32 0.60 -11.64
C LEU A 268 -9.73 1.15 -11.85
N VAL A 269 -10.52 1.19 -10.78
CA VAL A 269 -11.90 1.72 -10.78
C VAL A 269 -12.09 2.61 -9.57
N PRO A 270 -13.03 3.58 -9.59
CA PRO A 270 -13.37 4.35 -8.40
C PRO A 270 -13.86 3.43 -7.27
N ALA A 271 -13.44 3.70 -6.04
CA ALA A 271 -13.96 3.01 -4.87
C ALA A 271 -15.49 3.20 -4.76
N GLY A 272 -16.18 2.19 -4.23
CA GLY A 272 -17.64 2.17 -4.15
C GLY A 272 -18.38 1.95 -5.48
N SER A 273 -17.67 1.80 -6.61
CA SER A 273 -18.33 1.50 -7.90
C SER A 273 -19.15 0.21 -7.83
N ALA A 274 -20.35 0.23 -8.42
CA ALA A 274 -21.18 -0.96 -8.56
C ALA A 274 -20.57 -1.95 -9.57
N LEU A 275 -20.59 -3.24 -9.21
CA LEU A 275 -20.11 -4.33 -10.04
C LEU A 275 -21.26 -4.91 -10.86
N ASN A 276 -21.10 -4.93 -12.18
CA ASN A 276 -21.97 -5.67 -13.09
C ASN A 276 -21.29 -7.00 -13.42
N ILE A 277 -21.94 -8.12 -13.13
CA ILE A 277 -21.35 -9.45 -13.27
C ILE A 277 -22.27 -10.30 -14.13
N THR A 278 -21.70 -10.99 -15.11
CA THR A 278 -22.46 -11.93 -15.95
C THR A 278 -21.79 -13.28 -16.06
N VAL A 279 -22.61 -14.32 -16.14
CA VAL A 279 -22.22 -15.72 -16.40
C VAL A 279 -23.06 -16.24 -17.54
N GLY A 280 -22.44 -16.54 -18.69
CA GLY A 280 -23.17 -16.91 -19.91
C GLY A 280 -24.17 -15.85 -20.36
N GLY A 281 -23.89 -14.57 -20.10
CA GLY A 281 -24.78 -13.44 -20.38
C GLY A 281 -25.89 -13.21 -19.35
N GLN A 282 -26.06 -14.09 -18.35
CA GLN A 282 -27.04 -13.90 -17.27
C GLN A 282 -26.43 -13.13 -16.11
N SER A 283 -27.21 -12.20 -15.52
CA SER A 283 -26.74 -11.38 -14.41
C SER A 283 -26.52 -12.21 -13.14
N VAL A 284 -25.44 -11.94 -12.43
CA VAL A 284 -25.14 -12.46 -11.10
C VAL A 284 -25.20 -11.31 -10.10
N GLY A 285 -25.72 -11.57 -8.88
CA GLY A 285 -25.77 -10.58 -7.82
C GLY A 285 -24.38 -10.09 -7.43
N ALA A 286 -24.21 -8.77 -7.29
CA ALA A 286 -22.98 -8.19 -6.80
C ALA A 286 -22.76 -8.53 -5.30
N PRO A 287 -21.51 -8.67 -4.85
CA PRO A 287 -21.20 -8.84 -3.43
C PRO A 287 -21.69 -7.65 -2.60
N ALA A 288 -22.13 -7.92 -1.36
CA ALA A 288 -22.62 -6.87 -0.46
C ALA A 288 -21.51 -5.92 0.01
N THR A 289 -20.27 -6.40 0.08
CA THR A 289 -19.10 -5.59 0.43
C THR A 289 -18.77 -4.63 -0.71
N ALA A 290 -18.66 -3.33 -0.41
CA ALA A 290 -18.25 -2.34 -1.40
C ALA A 290 -16.74 -2.42 -1.72
N LEU A 291 -16.36 -1.94 -2.90
CA LEU A 291 -14.96 -1.73 -3.27
C LEU A 291 -14.35 -0.64 -2.36
N ALA A 292 -13.38 -1.01 -1.52
CA ALA A 292 -12.73 -0.11 -0.59
C ALA A 292 -11.59 0.68 -1.25
N ALA A 293 -11.47 1.96 -0.91
CA ALA A 293 -10.41 2.83 -1.40
C ALA A 293 -9.01 2.31 -1.00
N GLY A 294 -8.07 2.35 -1.94
CA GLY A 294 -6.71 1.84 -1.74
C GLY A 294 -6.60 0.31 -1.69
N ALA A 295 -7.68 -0.43 -1.92
CA ALA A 295 -7.64 -1.88 -1.92
C ALA A 295 -7.26 -2.44 -3.29
N ASP A 296 -6.61 -3.60 -3.24
CA ASP A 296 -6.57 -4.54 -4.35
C ASP A 296 -7.52 -5.68 -4.02
N VAL A 297 -8.35 -6.09 -4.99
CA VAL A 297 -9.36 -7.13 -4.74
C VAL A 297 -9.46 -8.10 -5.91
N THR A 298 -9.66 -9.37 -5.57
CA THR A 298 -10.13 -10.40 -6.51
C THR A 298 -11.65 -10.53 -6.40
N LEU A 299 -12.35 -10.28 -7.50
CA LEU A 299 -13.75 -10.65 -7.66
C LEU A 299 -13.83 -12.12 -8.07
N LEU A 300 -14.14 -13.00 -7.11
CA LEU A 300 -14.32 -14.43 -7.35
C LEU A 300 -15.79 -14.71 -7.71
N VAL A 301 -16.04 -15.18 -8.92
CA VAL A 301 -17.34 -15.68 -9.37
C VAL A 301 -17.26 -17.20 -9.42
N TYR A 302 -18.07 -17.88 -8.62
CA TYR A 302 -18.04 -19.33 -8.45
C TYR A 302 -19.46 -19.91 -8.42
N GLN A 303 -19.61 -21.23 -8.26
CA GLN A 303 -20.93 -21.83 -8.04
C GLN A 303 -21.11 -22.33 -6.62
N ASP A 304 -22.24 -21.97 -6.02
CA ASP A 304 -22.73 -22.51 -4.76
C ASP A 304 -24.14 -23.09 -4.97
N GLY A 305 -24.35 -24.34 -4.56
CA GLY A 305 -25.62 -25.04 -4.80
C GLY A 305 -26.08 -25.08 -6.28
N GLY A 306 -25.17 -24.92 -7.24
CA GLY A 306 -25.46 -24.84 -8.68
C GLY A 306 -25.81 -23.44 -9.19
N ALA A 307 -25.97 -22.44 -8.31
CA ALA A 307 -26.16 -21.05 -8.69
C ALA A 307 -24.82 -20.32 -8.78
N ALA A 308 -24.69 -19.39 -9.73
CA ALA A 308 -23.52 -18.51 -9.78
C ALA A 308 -23.60 -17.47 -8.66
N VAL A 309 -22.51 -17.33 -7.91
CA VAL A 309 -22.36 -16.39 -6.79
C VAL A 309 -21.06 -15.63 -6.96
N ALA A 310 -21.00 -14.40 -6.48
CA ALA A 310 -19.80 -13.60 -6.47
C ALA A 310 -19.35 -13.25 -5.04
N SER A 311 -18.04 -13.24 -4.83
CA SER A 311 -17.38 -12.80 -3.60
C SER A 311 -16.29 -11.79 -3.94
N LEU A 312 -16.14 -10.76 -3.10
CA LEU A 312 -14.98 -9.87 -3.13
C LEU A 312 -13.98 -10.32 -2.08
N ILE A 313 -12.73 -10.51 -2.51
CA ILE A 313 -11.64 -10.99 -1.68
C ILE A 313 -10.55 -9.93 -1.70
N ALA A 314 -10.13 -9.47 -0.52
CA ALA A 314 -9.03 -8.52 -0.40
C ALA A 314 -7.69 -9.19 -0.72
N ASP A 315 -6.86 -8.48 -1.48
CA ASP A 315 -5.56 -8.94 -1.92
C ASP A 315 -4.47 -8.15 -1.18
N ASP A 316 -3.44 -8.86 -0.74
CA ASP A 316 -2.24 -8.26 -0.16
C ASP A 316 -1.07 -8.50 -1.12
N ASN A 317 -0.86 -7.55 -2.02
CA ASN A 317 0.16 -7.59 -3.06
C ASN A 317 1.53 -7.09 -2.58
N ARG A 318 1.70 -6.82 -1.28
CA ARG A 318 3.02 -6.50 -0.72
C ARG A 318 3.93 -7.71 -0.85
N ALA A 319 5.16 -7.47 -1.31
CA ALA A 319 6.19 -8.50 -1.44
C ALA A 319 6.42 -9.24 -0.10
N PRO A 320 6.90 -10.49 -0.14
CA PRO A 320 7.29 -11.20 1.08
C PRO A 320 8.40 -10.45 1.82
N THR A 321 8.38 -10.51 3.15
CA THR A 321 9.45 -9.92 3.98
C THR A 321 10.80 -10.59 3.73
N ASP A 322 10.79 -11.90 3.45
CA ASP A 322 11.97 -12.68 3.04
C ASP A 322 11.99 -12.81 1.51
N ALA A 323 12.94 -12.14 0.87
CA ALA A 323 13.09 -12.13 -0.59
C ALA A 323 13.42 -13.51 -1.21
N THR A 324 13.74 -14.53 -0.40
CA THR A 324 13.93 -15.92 -0.87
C THR A 324 12.62 -16.70 -0.95
N THR A 325 11.55 -16.16 -0.38
CA THR A 325 10.22 -16.81 -0.31
C THR A 325 9.24 -16.18 -1.28
N VAL A 326 8.07 -16.79 -1.39
CA VAL A 326 6.88 -16.26 -2.06
C VAL A 326 5.73 -16.23 -1.06
N LYS A 327 4.82 -15.26 -1.21
CA LYS A 327 3.51 -15.27 -0.54
C LYS A 327 2.56 -16.01 -1.45
N LEU A 328 2.01 -17.13 -0.99
CA LEU A 328 1.09 -17.95 -1.76
C LEU A 328 -0.22 -18.11 -0.99
N ARG A 329 -1.37 -17.97 -1.66
CA ARG A 329 -2.68 -18.32 -1.10
C ARG A 329 -3.51 -19.10 -2.10
N MET A 330 -4.55 -19.76 -1.63
CA MET A 330 -5.57 -20.36 -2.49
C MET A 330 -6.87 -19.53 -2.50
N LEU A 331 -7.56 -19.55 -3.63
CA LEU A 331 -8.93 -19.11 -3.84
C LEU A 331 -9.73 -20.36 -4.20
N ASN A 332 -10.68 -20.76 -3.35
CA ASN A 332 -11.48 -21.95 -3.61
C ASN A 332 -12.72 -21.61 -4.45
N GLY A 333 -12.63 -21.82 -5.76
CA GLY A 333 -13.75 -21.66 -6.69
C GLY A 333 -14.26 -22.98 -7.27
N VAL A 334 -13.84 -24.12 -6.72
CA VAL A 334 -14.17 -25.43 -7.31
C VAL A 334 -15.69 -25.65 -7.31
N THR A 335 -16.19 -26.25 -8.38
CA THR A 335 -17.62 -26.55 -8.54
C THR A 335 -17.94 -27.99 -8.16
N GLY A 336 -19.20 -28.26 -7.80
CA GLY A 336 -19.68 -29.62 -7.49
C GLY A 336 -19.55 -30.05 -6.04
N GLY A 337 -19.47 -29.10 -5.09
CA GLY A 337 -19.65 -29.36 -3.66
C GLY A 337 -18.56 -30.20 -2.94
N PRO A 338 -17.25 -30.11 -3.27
CA PRO A 338 -16.23 -30.82 -2.49
C PRO A 338 -16.03 -30.27 -1.07
N GLY A 339 -16.80 -29.24 -0.68
CA GLY A 339 -16.67 -28.56 0.61
C GLY A 339 -15.34 -27.81 0.72
N ALA A 340 -14.82 -27.77 1.94
CA ALA A 340 -13.58 -27.11 2.27
C ALA A 340 -12.36 -27.82 1.63
N LEU A 341 -11.44 -27.05 1.07
CA LEU A 341 -10.23 -27.56 0.41
C LEU A 341 -8.94 -27.14 1.13
N THR A 342 -7.96 -28.03 1.11
CA THR A 342 -6.59 -27.79 1.56
C THR A 342 -5.64 -27.86 0.37
N LEU A 343 -4.93 -26.77 0.08
CA LEU A 343 -3.86 -26.72 -0.93
C LEU A 343 -2.50 -26.93 -0.25
N THR A 344 -1.64 -27.75 -0.86
CA THR A 344 -0.23 -27.89 -0.46
C THR A 344 0.70 -27.48 -1.60
N ALA A 345 1.87 -26.95 -1.26
CA ALA A 345 2.98 -26.64 -2.15
C ALA A 345 4.24 -27.31 -1.59
N ASN A 346 4.83 -28.27 -2.32
CA ASN A 346 5.92 -29.14 -1.82
C ASN A 346 5.62 -29.74 -0.44
N ASN A 347 4.39 -30.25 -0.26
CA ASN A 347 3.86 -30.78 1.00
C ASN A 347 3.69 -29.75 2.13
N THR A 348 4.07 -28.49 1.96
CA THR A 348 3.76 -27.41 2.90
C THR A 348 2.31 -26.94 2.69
N PRO A 349 1.47 -26.89 3.74
CA PRO A 349 0.13 -26.34 3.63
C PRO A 349 0.15 -24.85 3.25
N VAL A 350 -0.67 -24.47 2.28
CA VAL A 350 -0.85 -23.08 1.82
C VAL A 350 -2.16 -22.50 2.36
N GLY A 351 -3.22 -23.30 2.29
CA GLY A 351 -4.52 -23.01 2.87
C GLY A 351 -5.12 -24.29 3.40
N VAL A 352 -5.77 -24.24 4.56
CA VAL A 352 -6.36 -25.41 5.22
C VAL A 352 -7.85 -25.18 5.35
N ALA A 353 -8.66 -26.16 4.91
CA ALA A 353 -10.11 -26.12 5.00
C ALA A 353 -10.73 -24.81 4.47
N THR A 354 -10.23 -24.30 3.35
CA THR A 354 -10.75 -23.09 2.70
C THR A 354 -12.10 -23.38 2.08
N GLN A 355 -13.15 -22.66 2.50
CA GLN A 355 -14.52 -22.86 2.01
C GLN A 355 -14.68 -22.39 0.55
N PRO A 356 -15.63 -22.96 -0.21
CA PRO A 356 -16.00 -22.44 -1.53
C PRO A 356 -16.35 -20.94 -1.45
N GLY A 357 -15.89 -20.16 -2.43
CA GLY A 357 -16.09 -18.71 -2.46
C GLY A 357 -15.14 -17.91 -1.56
N ALA A 358 -14.22 -18.56 -0.83
CA ALA A 358 -13.27 -17.92 0.07
C ALA A 358 -11.82 -18.07 -0.40
N ALA A 359 -10.94 -17.27 0.20
CA ALA A 359 -9.49 -17.41 0.10
C ALA A 359 -8.89 -17.89 1.42
N SER A 360 -7.77 -18.59 1.35
CA SER A 360 -6.92 -18.80 2.52
C SER A 360 -6.17 -17.51 2.89
N GLY A 361 -5.59 -17.49 4.09
CA GLY A 361 -4.48 -16.60 4.37
C GLY A 361 -3.29 -16.88 3.44
N TYR A 362 -2.34 -15.95 3.37
CA TYR A 362 -1.09 -16.16 2.64
C TYR A 362 -0.12 -17.01 3.48
N ALA A 363 0.40 -18.07 2.88
CA ALA A 363 1.52 -18.84 3.40
C ALA A 363 2.84 -18.35 2.78
N SER A 364 3.93 -18.44 3.56
CA SER A 364 5.29 -18.23 3.05
C SER A 364 5.83 -19.57 2.53
N ILE A 365 6.17 -19.62 1.24
CA ILE A 365 6.70 -20.81 0.57
C ILE A 365 8.06 -20.49 -0.02
N ALA A 366 9.01 -21.42 0.03
CA ALA A 366 10.32 -21.21 -0.61
C ALA A 366 10.16 -20.94 -2.11
N GLY A 367 10.77 -19.86 -2.60
CA GLY A 367 10.80 -19.58 -4.03
C GLY A 367 11.76 -20.50 -4.76
N SER A 368 11.40 -20.94 -5.97
CA SER A 368 12.23 -21.79 -6.80
C SER A 368 11.97 -21.58 -8.28
N THR A 369 13.03 -21.61 -9.08
CA THR A 369 12.95 -21.74 -10.54
C THR A 369 12.60 -23.16 -10.97
N ASN A 370 12.76 -24.15 -10.08
CA ASN A 370 12.26 -25.51 -10.28
C ASN A 370 10.76 -25.58 -10.02
N ALA A 371 10.13 -26.62 -10.54
CA ALA A 371 8.70 -26.82 -10.39
C ALA A 371 8.32 -27.13 -8.93
N THR A 372 7.43 -26.31 -8.35
CA THR A 372 6.77 -26.56 -7.07
C THR A 372 5.63 -27.53 -7.29
N ALA A 373 5.56 -28.62 -6.52
CA ALA A 373 4.49 -29.60 -6.60
C ALA A 373 3.25 -29.15 -5.81
N PHE A 374 2.09 -29.17 -6.45
CA PHE A 374 0.81 -28.82 -5.85
C PHE A 374 -0.04 -30.06 -5.56
N GLY A 375 -0.58 -30.11 -4.35
CA GLY A 375 -1.55 -31.11 -3.93
C GLY A 375 -2.85 -30.45 -3.47
N LEU A 376 -3.97 -31.14 -3.65
CA LEU A 376 -5.28 -30.67 -3.24
C LEU A 376 -6.01 -31.78 -2.49
N VAL A 377 -6.56 -31.45 -1.31
CA VAL A 377 -7.22 -32.42 -0.44
C VAL A 377 -8.58 -31.87 0.01
N SER A 378 -9.59 -32.74 0.05
CA SER A 378 -10.89 -32.49 0.70
C SER A 378 -11.11 -33.55 1.78
N SER A 379 -11.80 -33.17 2.86
CA SER A 379 -12.28 -34.11 3.89
C SER A 379 -13.57 -34.82 3.51
N SER A 380 -14.27 -34.35 2.48
CA SER A 380 -15.63 -34.80 2.12
C SER A 380 -15.66 -35.64 0.84
N VAL A 381 -14.72 -35.42 -0.07
CA VAL A 381 -14.62 -36.15 -1.35
C VAL A 381 -13.17 -36.44 -1.70
N ASN A 382 -12.94 -37.51 -2.47
CA ASN A 382 -11.62 -37.75 -3.04
C ASN A 382 -11.36 -36.77 -4.18
N ILE A 383 -10.21 -36.09 -4.15
CA ILE A 383 -9.81 -35.10 -5.14
C ILE A 383 -8.58 -35.64 -5.88
N PRO A 384 -8.61 -35.81 -7.21
CA PRO A 384 -7.44 -36.19 -8.00
C PRO A 384 -6.34 -35.12 -7.97
N ALA A 385 -5.14 -35.49 -8.43
CA ALA A 385 -4.06 -34.53 -8.61
C ALA A 385 -4.53 -33.39 -9.55
N PRO A 386 -4.31 -32.12 -9.16
CA PRO A 386 -4.83 -31.01 -9.94
C PRO A 386 -3.99 -30.74 -11.18
N THR A 387 -4.55 -29.99 -12.13
CA THR A 387 -3.88 -29.64 -13.38
C THR A 387 -3.68 -28.12 -13.50
N PRO A 388 -2.44 -27.62 -13.70
CA PRO A 388 -1.18 -28.34 -13.58
C PRO A 388 -0.93 -28.80 -12.14
N SER A 389 -0.18 -29.89 -11.97
CA SER A 389 0.26 -30.38 -10.67
C SER A 389 1.59 -29.77 -10.23
N THR A 390 2.25 -29.01 -11.11
CA THR A 390 3.49 -28.30 -10.77
C THR A 390 3.59 -26.94 -11.47
N SER A 391 4.28 -25.99 -10.84
CA SER A 391 4.65 -24.70 -11.46
C SER A 391 5.88 -24.10 -10.77
N PRO A 392 6.80 -23.42 -11.49
CA PRO A 392 7.81 -22.62 -10.82
C PRO A 392 7.15 -21.44 -10.06
N LEU A 393 7.78 -21.04 -8.96
CA LEU A 393 7.36 -19.90 -8.14
C LEU A 393 8.58 -19.02 -7.90
N THR A 394 8.77 -17.98 -8.71
CA THR A 394 9.88 -17.04 -8.57
C THR A 394 9.82 -16.35 -7.21
N ALA A 395 10.95 -16.37 -6.48
CA ALA A 395 11.10 -15.74 -5.17
C ALA A 395 10.79 -14.23 -5.21
N ASN A 396 10.48 -13.67 -4.04
CA ASN A 396 10.12 -12.27 -3.82
C ASN A 396 8.85 -11.84 -4.59
N LYS A 397 7.87 -12.74 -4.72
CA LYS A 397 6.60 -12.50 -5.41
C LYS A 397 5.40 -12.93 -4.57
N VAL A 398 4.25 -12.40 -4.94
CA VAL A 398 2.95 -12.78 -4.39
C VAL A 398 2.20 -13.56 -5.47
N TYR A 399 1.64 -14.71 -5.08
CA TYR A 399 0.85 -15.58 -5.92
C TYR A 399 -0.50 -15.89 -5.26
N SER A 400 -1.53 -16.00 -6.08
CA SER A 400 -2.83 -16.57 -5.75
C SER A 400 -3.09 -17.76 -6.66
N VAL A 401 -3.63 -18.84 -6.09
CA VAL A 401 -4.02 -20.03 -6.84
C VAL A 401 -5.54 -20.10 -6.86
N LEU A 402 -6.15 -19.83 -8.01
CA LEU A 402 -7.55 -20.17 -8.23
C LEU A 402 -7.66 -21.67 -8.43
N VAL A 403 -8.34 -22.33 -7.50
CA VAL A 403 -8.79 -23.72 -7.67
C VAL A 403 -10.14 -23.67 -8.36
N GLY A 404 -10.17 -23.99 -9.65
CA GLY A 404 -11.37 -24.06 -10.48
C GLY A 404 -11.66 -25.46 -10.99
N GLY A 405 -12.59 -25.56 -11.95
CA GLY A 405 -13.04 -26.85 -12.49
C GLY A 405 -14.02 -27.57 -11.56
N THR A 406 -14.10 -28.89 -11.69
CA THR A 406 -14.95 -29.75 -10.84
C THR A 406 -14.11 -30.50 -9.82
N ALA A 407 -14.72 -31.02 -8.76
CA ALA A 407 -14.04 -31.90 -7.81
C ALA A 407 -13.34 -33.10 -8.47
N ALA A 408 -13.88 -33.61 -9.58
CA ALA A 408 -13.32 -34.74 -10.33
C ALA A 408 -12.19 -34.34 -11.31
N ALA A 409 -12.08 -33.06 -11.66
CA ALA A 409 -11.06 -32.54 -12.56
C ALA A 409 -10.67 -31.11 -12.13
N PRO A 410 -9.99 -30.96 -10.98
CA PRO A 410 -9.60 -29.65 -10.48
C PRO A 410 -8.50 -29.03 -11.35
N GLN A 411 -8.65 -27.73 -11.61
CA GLN A 411 -7.70 -26.93 -12.38
C GLN A 411 -7.11 -25.82 -11.50
N LEU A 412 -5.79 -25.62 -11.55
CA LEU A 412 -5.11 -24.53 -10.86
C LEU A 412 -4.75 -23.44 -11.86
N LEU A 413 -5.21 -22.23 -11.60
CA LEU A 413 -4.73 -21.04 -12.29
C LEU A 413 -3.90 -20.24 -11.28
N ILE A 414 -2.61 -20.09 -11.55
CA ILE A 414 -1.64 -19.47 -10.63
C ILE A 414 -1.29 -18.08 -11.17
N ARG A 415 -1.42 -17.04 -10.35
CA ARG A 415 -1.16 -15.63 -10.72
C ARG A 415 -0.48 -14.84 -9.65
#